data_AF-A0A7S1H6Z6-F1
#
_entry.id   AF-A0A7S1H6Z6-F1
#
_cell.length_a   1.000
_cell.length_b   1.000
_cell.length_c   1.000
_cell.angle_alpha   90.00
_cell.angle_beta   90.00
_cell.angle_gamma   90.00
#
_symmetry.space_group_name_H-M   'P 1'
#
loop_
_entity.id
_entity.type
_entity.pdbx_description
1 polymer ?
#
loop_
_entity_poly.entity_id
_entity_poly.type
_entity_poly.pdbx_seq_one_letter_code
_entity_poly.pdbx_strand_id
1 'polypeptide(L)'
;APPPLEDARLLERGALVVAAPGGGHRVVVQMPRGNLEAFHPLPLLVLRVCGALSACHFREAAELMRRHRVDMNLLHDHDPASFALHAKSIVAELGPHLLSLFIAQLSEGDATEGALKPFIPPLAGGGR
;
A
#
# COMPACT_ATOMS: atom_id res chain seq x y z
N ALA A 1 13.75 -16.22 1.27
CA ALA A 1 12.74 -16.98 2.03
C ALA A 1 11.38 -16.36 1.73
N PRO A 2 10.27 -17.14 1.70
CA PRO A 2 8.94 -16.53 1.63
C PRO A 2 8.77 -15.58 2.83
N PRO A 3 8.06 -14.45 2.66
CA PRO A 3 7.78 -13.54 3.77
C PRO A 3 7.07 -14.30 4.91
N PRO A 4 7.29 -13.89 6.16
CA PRO A 4 6.65 -14.53 7.30
C PRO A 4 5.13 -14.58 7.11
N LEU A 5 4.56 -15.78 7.30
CA LEU A 5 3.14 -16.08 7.12
C LEU A 5 2.23 -15.39 8.15
N GLU A 6 2.81 -14.71 9.13
CA GLU A 6 2.10 -14.09 10.25
C GLU A 6 1.14 -12.97 9.80
N ASP A 7 1.40 -12.36 8.64
CA ASP A 7 0.53 -11.34 8.03
C ASP A 7 -0.39 -11.90 6.92
N ALA A 8 -0.38 -13.21 6.68
CA ALA A 8 -1.19 -13.83 5.64
C ALA A 8 -2.64 -14.01 6.11
N ARG A 9 -3.60 -13.61 5.25
CA ARG A 9 -5.01 -13.93 5.50
C ARG A 9 -5.20 -15.44 5.39
N LEU A 10 -5.53 -16.08 6.52
CA LEU A 10 -5.90 -17.49 6.54
C LEU A 10 -7.22 -17.70 5.79
N LEU A 11 -7.23 -18.70 4.90
CA LEU A 11 -8.41 -19.10 4.14
C LEU A 11 -8.77 -20.55 4.47
N GLU A 12 -10.05 -20.89 4.32
CA GLU A 12 -10.50 -22.27 4.44
C GLU A 12 -9.86 -23.14 3.35
N ARG A 13 -9.50 -24.38 3.70
CA ARG A 13 -8.98 -25.33 2.71
C ARG A 13 -10.01 -25.58 1.62
N GLY A 14 -9.60 -25.40 0.36
CA GLY A 14 -10.48 -25.52 -0.81
C GLY A 14 -11.06 -24.20 -1.28
N ALA A 15 -10.71 -23.07 -0.64
CA ALA A 15 -11.04 -21.75 -1.18
C ALA A 15 -10.29 -21.50 -2.50
N LEU A 16 -10.98 -20.88 -3.47
CA LEU A 16 -10.47 -20.65 -4.82
C LEU A 16 -10.51 -19.16 -5.15
N VAL A 17 -9.41 -18.60 -5.64
CA VAL A 17 -9.43 -17.24 -6.23
C VAL A 17 -10.19 -17.31 -7.55
N VAL A 18 -11.29 -16.55 -7.66
CA VAL A 18 -12.17 -16.56 -8.85
C VAL A 18 -12.11 -15.27 -9.65
N ALA A 19 -11.66 -14.17 -9.06
CA ALA A 19 -11.44 -12.92 -9.78
C ALA A 19 -10.41 -12.01 -9.08
N ALA A 20 -9.72 -11.21 -9.89
CA ALA A 20 -8.94 -10.05 -9.47
C ALA A 20 -9.51 -8.82 -10.19
N PRO A 21 -10.48 -8.10 -9.57
CA PRO A 21 -11.11 -6.94 -10.19
C PRO A 21 -10.10 -5.84 -10.54
N GLY A 22 -10.46 -4.99 -11.50
CA GLY A 22 -9.66 -3.83 -11.89
C GLY A 22 -9.28 -2.95 -10.69
N GLY A 23 -8.08 -2.36 -10.74
CA GLY A 23 -7.49 -1.59 -9.64
C GLY A 23 -6.41 -2.32 -8.84
N GLY A 24 -6.24 -3.63 -9.03
CA GLY A 24 -5.01 -4.36 -8.67
C GLY A 24 -4.75 -4.63 -7.19
N HIS A 25 -5.68 -4.28 -6.29
CA HIS A 25 -5.52 -4.42 -4.84
C HIS A 25 -6.67 -5.17 -4.16
N ARG A 26 -7.56 -5.79 -4.94
CA ARG A 26 -8.72 -6.56 -4.44
C ARG A 26 -8.70 -7.96 -5.05
N VAL A 27 -9.02 -8.96 -4.23
CA VAL A 27 -9.14 -10.36 -4.65
C VAL A 27 -10.51 -10.87 -4.26
N VAL A 28 -11.15 -11.63 -5.15
CA VAL A 28 -12.42 -12.33 -4.89
C VAL A 28 -12.13 -13.82 -4.80
N VAL A 29 -12.56 -14.43 -3.70
CA VAL A 29 -12.37 -15.84 -3.39
C VAL A 29 -13.72 -16.51 -3.20
N GLN A 30 -13.91 -17.65 -3.85
CA GLN A 30 -15.00 -18.56 -3.54
C GLN A 30 -14.59 -19.47 -2.38
N MET A 31 -15.36 -19.44 -1.31
CA MET A 31 -15.22 -20.36 -0.18
C MET A 31 -15.71 -21.75 -0.55
N PRO A 32 -15.25 -22.83 0.10
CA PRO A 32 -15.66 -24.21 -0.23
C PRO A 32 -17.18 -24.44 -0.22
N ARG A 33 -17.92 -23.62 0.55
CA ARG A 33 -19.39 -23.66 0.68
C ARG A 33 -20.14 -22.92 -0.44
N GLY A 34 -19.42 -22.32 -1.40
CA GLY A 34 -19.98 -21.59 -2.54
C GLY A 34 -20.09 -20.08 -2.37
N ASN A 35 -19.94 -19.55 -1.15
CA ASN A 35 -19.97 -18.10 -0.89
C ASN A 35 -18.80 -17.38 -1.57
N LEU A 36 -19.05 -16.17 -2.06
CA LEU A 36 -17.99 -15.28 -2.57
C LEU A 36 -17.59 -14.27 -1.50
N GLU A 37 -16.31 -14.23 -1.18
CA GLU A 37 -15.71 -13.21 -0.33
C GLU A 37 -14.79 -12.32 -1.17
N ALA A 38 -14.70 -11.05 -0.80
CA ALA A 38 -13.72 -10.15 -1.39
C ALA A 38 -12.94 -9.42 -0.31
N PHE A 39 -11.62 -9.33 -0.49
CA PHE A 39 -10.73 -8.65 0.46
C PHE A 39 -9.56 -7.99 -0.26
N HIS A 40 -8.78 -7.23 0.50
CA HIS A 40 -7.66 -6.45 0.01
C HIS A 40 -6.36 -6.95 0.65
N PRO A 41 -5.60 -7.83 -0.02
CA PRO A 41 -4.31 -8.27 0.50
C PRO A 41 -3.37 -7.06 0.66
N LEU A 42 -2.77 -6.91 1.85
CA LEU A 42 -1.84 -5.83 2.15
C LEU A 42 -0.68 -5.73 1.15
N PRO A 43 -0.06 -6.84 0.68
CA PRO A 43 0.94 -6.79 -0.39
C PRO A 43 0.49 -6.07 -1.67
N LEU A 44 -0.75 -6.32 -2.10
CA LEU A 44 -1.28 -5.71 -3.32
C LEU A 44 -1.64 -4.23 -3.11
N LEU A 45 -2.06 -3.87 -1.89
CA LEU A 45 -2.27 -2.48 -1.50
C LEU A 45 -0.95 -1.70 -1.52
N VAL A 46 0.12 -2.24 -0.93
CA VAL A 46 1.45 -1.62 -0.94
C VAL A 46 1.96 -1.43 -2.36
N LEU A 47 1.85 -2.46 -3.21
CA LEU A 47 2.22 -2.33 -4.63
C LEU A 47 1.44 -1.22 -5.34
N ARG A 48 0.12 -1.12 -5.11
CA ARG A 48 -0.71 -0.06 -5.70
C ARG A 48 -0.29 1.33 -5.18
N VAL A 49 -0.03 1.44 -3.88
CA VAL A 49 0.41 2.68 -3.23
C VAL A 49 1.75 3.13 -3.79
N CYS A 50 2.77 2.26 -3.82
CA CYS A 50 4.08 2.58 -4.38
C CYS A 50 3.98 2.99 -5.85
N GLY A 51 3.14 2.32 -6.65
CA GLY A 51 2.87 2.72 -8.03
C GLY A 51 2.25 4.12 -8.14
N ALA A 52 1.31 4.47 -7.25
CA ALA A 52 0.72 5.80 -7.21
C ALA A 52 1.73 6.87 -6.77
N LEU A 53 2.59 6.58 -5.78
CA LEU A 53 3.66 7.48 -5.34
C LEU A 53 4.70 7.71 -6.43
N SER A 54 5.12 6.65 -7.13
CA SER A 54 6.04 6.73 -8.26
C SER A 54 5.47 7.56 -9.42
N ALA A 55 4.15 7.54 -9.61
CA ALA A 55 3.44 8.37 -10.59
C ALA A 55 3.10 9.79 -10.07
N CYS A 56 3.54 10.16 -8.87
CA CYS A 56 3.21 11.43 -8.21
C CYS A 56 1.70 11.65 -8.00
N HIS A 57 0.90 10.58 -7.89
CA HIS A 57 -0.52 10.63 -7.54
C HIS A 57 -0.72 10.59 -6.02
N PHE A 58 -0.25 11.63 -5.31
CA PHE A 58 -0.14 11.62 -3.85
C PHE A 58 -1.49 11.49 -3.14
N ARG A 59 -2.52 12.16 -3.66
CA ARG A 59 -3.88 12.05 -3.10
C ARG A 59 -4.43 10.63 -3.19
N GLU A 60 -4.27 9.98 -4.34
CA GLU A 60 -4.74 8.59 -4.54
C GLU A 60 -4.05 7.66 -3.53
N ALA A 61 -2.73 7.78 -3.39
CA ALA A 61 -1.94 7.01 -2.46
C ALA A 61 -2.41 7.22 -1.01
N ALA A 62 -2.55 8.48 -0.58
CA ALA A 62 -2.98 8.81 0.78
C ALA A 62 -4.42 8.33 1.09
N GLU A 63 -5.34 8.39 0.12
CA GLU A 63 -6.69 7.88 0.29
C GLU A 63 -6.73 6.36 0.42
N LEU A 64 -5.90 5.64 -0.34
CA LEU A 64 -5.74 4.18 -0.22
C LEU A 64 -5.15 3.80 1.13
N MET A 65 -4.09 4.49 1.57
CA MET A 65 -3.47 4.27 2.88
C MET A 65 -4.49 4.47 4.00
N ARG A 66 -5.22 5.60 3.99
CA ARG A 66 -6.25 5.88 5.00
C ARG A 66 -7.36 4.83 5.02
N ARG A 67 -7.87 4.45 3.84
CA ARG A 67 -9.00 3.51 3.73
C ARG A 67 -8.64 2.12 4.23
N HIS A 68 -7.42 1.67 3.94
CA HIS A 68 -6.99 0.30 4.21
C HIS A 68 -6.00 0.19 5.38
N ARG A 69 -5.74 1.29 6.09
CA ARG A 69 -4.84 1.38 7.24
C ARG A 69 -3.42 0.92 6.92
N VAL A 70 -2.93 1.32 5.74
CA VAL A 70 -1.50 1.22 5.41
C VAL A 70 -0.79 2.37 6.10
N ASP A 71 0.42 2.13 6.60
CA ASP A 71 1.23 3.15 7.26
C ASP A 71 1.46 4.36 6.35
N MET A 72 1.08 5.55 6.83
CA MET A 72 1.21 6.80 6.09
C MET A 72 2.64 7.33 6.05
N ASN A 73 3.56 6.81 6.89
CA ASN A 73 4.99 7.09 6.77
C ASN A 73 5.53 6.74 5.37
N LEU A 74 4.89 5.78 4.67
CA LEU A 74 5.26 5.39 3.31
C LEU A 74 5.14 6.53 2.29
N LEU A 75 4.38 7.60 2.57
CA LEU A 75 4.38 8.83 1.75
C LEU A 75 5.79 9.43 1.63
N HIS A 76 6.58 9.35 2.70
CA HIS A 76 7.95 9.84 2.78
C HIS A 76 8.96 8.72 2.52
N ASP A 77 8.87 7.61 3.26
CA ASP A 77 9.94 6.60 3.31
C ASP A 77 10.13 5.85 1.99
N HIS A 78 9.09 5.80 1.13
CA HIS A 78 9.19 5.16 -0.17
C HIS A 78 10.26 5.82 -1.08
N ASP A 79 10.29 7.15 -1.12
CA ASP A 79 11.27 7.96 -1.86
C ASP A 79 11.41 9.35 -1.20
N PRO A 80 12.26 9.47 -0.17
CA PRO A 80 12.42 10.73 0.56
C PRO A 80 12.88 11.89 -0.34
N ALA A 81 13.66 11.60 -1.38
CA ALA A 81 14.13 12.60 -2.33
C ALA A 81 12.99 13.14 -3.19
N SER A 82 12.14 12.26 -3.74
CA SER A 82 10.95 12.67 -4.49
C SER A 82 9.93 13.37 -3.60
N PHE A 83 9.74 12.93 -2.36
CA PHE A 83 8.88 13.60 -1.39
C PHE A 83 9.33 15.05 -1.14
N ALA A 84 10.63 15.26 -0.89
CA ALA A 84 11.19 16.59 -0.69
C ALA A 84 11.05 17.48 -1.94
N LEU A 85 11.25 16.92 -3.13
CA LEU A 85 11.09 17.62 -4.40
C LEU A 85 9.64 18.07 -4.64
N HIS A 86 8.66 17.24 -4.27
CA HIS A 86 7.24 17.46 -4.54
C HIS A 86 6.43 17.95 -3.33
N ALA A 87 7.08 18.32 -2.22
CA ALA A 87 6.42 18.66 -0.95
C ALA A 87 5.29 19.70 -1.10
N LYS A 88 5.47 20.71 -1.97
CA LYS A 88 4.42 21.71 -2.26
C LYS A 88 3.18 21.09 -2.92
N SER A 89 3.37 20.18 -3.87
CA SER A 89 2.26 19.46 -4.54
C SER A 89 1.53 18.58 -3.55
N ILE A 90 2.28 17.84 -2.73
CA ILE A 90 1.75 16.95 -1.70
C ILE A 90 0.81 17.73 -0.75
N VAL A 91 1.27 18.87 -0.22
CA VAL A 91 0.45 19.70 0.68
C VAL A 91 -0.83 20.19 -0.01
N ALA A 92 -0.74 20.59 -1.29
CA ALA A 92 -1.90 21.06 -2.05
C ALA A 92 -2.90 19.94 -2.36
N GLU A 93 -2.42 18.76 -2.74
CA GLU A 93 -3.25 17.62 -3.16
C GLU A 93 -3.94 16.91 -1.99
N LEU A 94 -3.22 16.70 -0.87
CA LEU A 94 -3.75 16.02 0.32
C LEU A 94 -4.85 16.85 1.00
N GLY A 95 -4.70 18.18 0.98
CA GLY A 95 -5.57 19.07 1.73
C GLY A 95 -5.47 18.87 3.25
N PRO A 96 -6.25 19.63 4.04
CA PRO A 96 -6.04 19.73 5.49
C PRO A 96 -6.28 18.41 6.22
N HIS A 97 -7.30 17.64 5.84
CA HIS A 97 -7.67 16.43 6.58
C HIS A 97 -6.63 15.30 6.44
N LEU A 98 -6.21 14.98 5.21
CA LEU A 98 -5.21 13.93 4.98
C LEU A 98 -3.84 14.36 5.51
N LEU A 99 -3.50 15.65 5.40
CA LEU A 99 -2.25 16.17 5.94
C LEU A 99 -2.20 16.09 7.47
N SER A 100 -3.28 16.45 8.17
CA SER A 100 -3.35 16.27 9.63
C SER A 100 -3.23 14.81 10.04
N LEU A 101 -3.81 13.89 9.27
CA LEU A 101 -3.68 12.46 9.53
C LEU A 101 -2.24 11.97 9.34
N PHE A 102 -1.59 12.38 8.25
CA PHE A 102 -0.19 12.07 7.98
C PHE A 102 0.70 12.54 9.13
N ILE A 103 0.60 13.82 9.52
CA ILE A 103 1.40 14.39 10.61
C ILE A 103 1.16 13.66 11.95
N ALA A 104 -0.10 13.31 12.24
CA ALA A 104 -0.45 12.61 13.48
C ALA A 104 0.04 11.15 13.55
N GLN A 105 0.35 10.54 12.40
CA GLN A 105 0.83 9.16 12.31
C GLN A 105 2.35 9.05 12.13
N LEU A 106 3.06 10.18 12.00
CA LEU A 106 4.50 10.18 11.87
C LEU A 106 5.16 9.42 13.02
N SER A 107 6.08 8.53 12.67
CA SER A 107 6.90 7.78 13.62
C SER A 107 8.33 7.64 13.11
N GLU A 108 9.27 7.39 14.02
CA GLU A 108 10.70 7.21 13.72
C GLU A 108 11.02 5.90 12.97
N GLY A 109 10.03 5.03 12.78
CA GLY A 109 10.20 3.76 12.08
C GLY A 109 10.20 3.95 10.56
N ASP A 110 10.93 3.09 9.85
CA ASP A 110 10.94 3.04 8.39
C ASP A 110 9.83 2.10 7.89
N ALA A 111 8.80 2.67 7.26
CA ALA A 111 7.66 1.92 6.72
C ALA A 111 8.03 1.02 5.52
N THR A 112 9.26 1.15 4.98
CA THR A 112 9.75 0.28 3.90
C THR A 112 10.40 -1.01 4.40
N GLU A 113 10.67 -1.10 5.69
CA GLU A 113 11.29 -2.25 6.31
C GLU A 113 10.27 -3.25 6.89
N GLY A 114 10.75 -4.38 7.42
CA GLY A 114 9.90 -5.39 8.04
C GLY A 114 9.18 -6.29 7.03
N ALA A 115 7.93 -6.67 7.34
CA ALA A 115 7.18 -7.68 6.58
C ALA A 115 6.74 -7.21 5.18
N LEU A 116 6.67 -5.89 4.96
CA LEU A 116 6.24 -5.29 3.69
C LEU A 116 7.37 -5.09 2.69
N LYS A 117 8.63 -5.10 3.15
CA LYS A 117 9.83 -4.93 2.33
C LYS A 117 9.83 -5.74 1.01
N PRO A 118 9.44 -7.03 0.99
CA PRO A 118 9.45 -7.81 -0.25
C PRO A 118 8.46 -7.33 -1.32
N PHE A 119 7.49 -6.51 -0.95
CA PHE A 119 6.42 -6.01 -1.81
C PHE A 119 6.62 -4.55 -2.23
N ILE A 120 7.68 -3.90 -1.75
CA ILE A 120 8.01 -2.54 -2.14
C ILE A 120 8.93 -2.62 -3.36
N PRO A 121 8.47 -2.12 -4.53
CA PRO A 121 9.28 -2.17 -5.73
C PRO A 121 10.50 -1.24 -5.58
N PRO A 122 11.64 -1.61 -6.17
CA PRO A 122 12.81 -0.74 -6.19
C PRO A 122 12.48 0.54 -6.97
N LEU A 123 13.03 1.66 -6.51
CA LEU A 123 12.89 2.94 -7.21
C LEU A 123 13.50 2.81 -8.62
N ALA A 124 12.70 3.17 -9.63
CA ALA A 124 13.13 3.17 -11.02
C ALA A 124 14.16 4.29 -11.26
N GLY A 125 15.41 4.05 -10.88
CA GLY A 125 16.50 5.03 -10.96
C GLY A 125 17.83 4.61 -10.32
N GLY A 126 17.88 3.53 -9.55
CA GLY A 126 19.11 3.01 -8.92
C GLY A 126 19.99 2.18 -9.86
N GLY A 127 20.38 2.74 -11.00
CA GLY A 127 21.36 2.14 -11.90
C GLY A 127 22.62 2.98 -11.98
N ARG A 128 23.56 2.76 -11.06
CA ARG A 128 25.01 2.90 -11.27
C ARG A 128 25.74 1.92 -10.38
#